data_AF-A0A2M9IT47-F1
#
_entry.id   AF-A0A2M9IT47-F1
#
_cell.length_a   1.000
_cell.length_b   1.000
_cell.length_c   1.000
_cell.angle_alpha   90.00
_cell.angle_beta   90.00
_cell.angle_gamma   90.00
#
_symmetry.space_group_name_H-M   'P 1'
#
loop_
_entity.id
_entity.type
_entity.pdbx_description
1 polymer ?
#
loop_
_entity_poly.entity_id
_entity_poly.type
_entity_poly.pdbx_seq_one_letter_code
_entity_poly.pdbx_strand_id
1 'polypeptide(L)'
;MIRDFPPLPLPQYAVVRIGCSPGVPVEIAADLREAGVPAGLIGYEYQPLTEATLLDGIGKSGLVVFGSSGLFGRLGVDVASRRVVQIPKIGSATAWHVNSDLGAFHRCVAGTIARFPFYEEDEEDRFQEVADELRRLLIALDATALADNGLWETLCDDVAMGDYANWEEE
;
A
#
# COMPACT_ATOMS: atom_id res chain seq x y z
N MET A 1 17.52 -12.25 -17.94
CA MET A 1 17.76 -13.04 -16.72
C MET A 1 16.66 -12.63 -15.76
N ILE A 2 15.54 -13.35 -15.79
CA ILE A 2 14.44 -13.12 -14.85
C ILE A 2 15.02 -13.54 -13.49
N ARG A 3 15.04 -12.62 -12.52
CA ARG A 3 15.34 -13.00 -11.15
C ARG A 3 14.14 -13.81 -10.69
N ASP A 4 14.35 -15.08 -10.38
CA ASP A 4 13.38 -15.88 -9.65
C ASP A 4 13.15 -15.17 -8.32
N PHE A 5 12.01 -14.50 -8.20
CA PHE A 5 11.56 -13.98 -6.92
C PHE A 5 11.16 -15.19 -6.06
N PRO A 6 11.48 -15.21 -4.77
CA PRO A 6 11.02 -16.29 -3.91
C PRO A 6 9.49 -16.34 -3.94
N PRO A 7 8.87 -17.54 -3.93
CA PRO A 7 7.41 -17.66 -3.91
C PRO A 7 6.85 -16.87 -2.74
N LEU A 8 5.86 -16.04 -3.03
CA LEU A 8 5.30 -15.14 -2.03
C LEU A 8 4.41 -15.94 -1.08
N PRO A 9 4.57 -15.80 0.25
CA PRO A 9 3.66 -16.43 1.19
C PRO A 9 2.25 -15.88 0.98
N LEU A 10 1.24 -16.68 1.33
CA LEU A 10 -0.15 -16.21 1.36
C LEU A 10 -0.24 -14.88 2.11
N PRO A 11 -0.89 -13.86 1.54
CA PRO A 11 -1.04 -12.56 2.18
C PRO A 11 -1.65 -12.73 3.57
N GLN A 12 -0.93 -12.27 4.59
CA GLN A 12 -1.40 -12.26 5.97
C GLN A 12 -1.22 -10.87 6.55
N TYR A 13 -2.29 -10.34 7.13
CA TYR A 13 -2.20 -9.08 7.84
C TYR A 13 -1.38 -9.27 9.12
N ALA A 14 -0.21 -8.66 9.14
CA ALA A 14 0.66 -8.55 10.30
C ALA A 14 1.20 -7.12 10.38
N VAL A 15 1.66 -6.74 11.57
CA VAL A 15 2.26 -5.42 11.81
C VAL A 15 3.72 -5.62 12.19
N VAL A 16 4.59 -4.83 11.57
CA VAL A 16 6.01 -4.77 11.90
C VAL A 16 6.35 -3.39 12.47
N ARG A 17 7.36 -3.36 13.34
CA ARG A 17 7.96 -2.12 13.79
C ARG A 17 9.22 -1.86 12.99
N ILE A 18 9.32 -0.65 12.48
CA ILE A 18 10.47 -0.19 11.69
C ILE A 18 11.25 0.84 12.50
N GLY A 19 12.54 0.99 12.20
CA GLY A 19 13.32 2.09 12.76
C GLY A 19 12.87 3.44 12.22
N CYS A 20 13.40 4.54 12.77
CA CYS A 20 13.25 5.87 12.21
C CYS A 20 14.63 6.50 12.14
N SER A 21 15.06 6.88 10.93
CA SER A 21 16.35 7.52 10.74
C SER A 21 16.35 8.93 11.37
N PRO A 22 17.52 9.49 11.71
CA PRO A 22 17.64 10.87 12.18
C PRO A 22 17.00 11.84 11.17
N GLY A 23 16.22 12.80 11.66
CA GLY A 23 15.53 13.80 10.84
C GLY A 23 14.04 13.51 10.59
N VAL A 24 13.56 12.30 10.89
CA VAL A 24 12.11 12.04 10.93
C VAL A 24 11.47 12.90 12.04
N PRO A 25 10.38 13.65 11.75
CA PRO A 25 9.71 14.47 12.77
C PRO A 25 9.21 13.63 13.94
N VAL A 26 9.37 14.15 15.16
CA VAL A 26 9.17 13.42 16.42
C VAL A 26 7.76 12.82 16.54
N GLU A 27 6.74 13.57 16.14
CA GLU A 27 5.34 13.11 16.19
C GLU A 27 5.11 11.93 15.23
N ILE A 28 5.67 11.99 14.02
CA ILE A 28 5.56 10.91 13.03
C ILE A 28 6.32 9.67 13.49
N ALA A 29 7.51 9.86 14.05
CA ALA A 29 8.30 8.77 14.62
C ALA A 29 7.60 8.13 15.85
N ALA A 30 6.87 8.90 16.64
CA ALA A 30 6.07 8.38 17.74
C ALA A 30 4.91 7.52 17.22
N ASP A 31 4.15 8.03 16.25
CA ASP A 31 3.02 7.31 15.65
C ASP A 31 3.48 5.99 14.99
N LEU A 32 4.58 6.01 14.25
CA LEU A 32 5.15 4.79 13.64
C LEU A 32 5.66 3.79 14.68
N ARG A 33 6.14 4.25 15.84
CA ARG A 33 6.59 3.37 16.92
C ARG A 33 5.42 2.73 17.65
N GLU A 34 4.34 3.48 17.83
CA GLU A 34 3.12 3.02 18.50
C GLU A 34 2.32 2.08 17.60
N ALA A 35 1.96 2.53 16.40
CA ALA A 35 1.11 1.80 15.47
C ALA A 35 1.86 0.72 14.66
N GLY A 36 3.17 0.91 14.43
CA GLY A 36 3.91 0.14 13.44
C GLY A 36 3.48 0.46 12.01
N VAL A 37 3.76 -0.46 11.08
CA VAL A 37 3.25 -0.44 9.71
C VAL A 37 2.82 -1.86 9.33
N PRO A 38 1.91 -2.04 8.36
CA PRO A 38 1.62 -3.36 7.82
C PRO A 38 2.90 -4.04 7.30
N ALA A 39 3.00 -5.36 7.49
CA ALA A 39 4.15 -6.18 7.12
C ALA A 39 4.28 -6.39 5.60
N GLY A 40 3.21 -6.12 4.87
CA GLY A 40 3.11 -6.22 3.42
C GLY A 40 1.67 -6.03 2.96
N LEU A 41 1.48 -6.09 1.65
CA LEU A 41 0.20 -6.24 0.97
C LEU A 41 0.27 -7.51 0.10
N ILE A 42 -0.73 -7.74 -0.74
CA ILE A 42 -0.71 -8.80 -1.76
C ILE A 42 0.45 -8.53 -2.72
N GLY A 43 1.18 -9.58 -3.09
CA GLY A 43 2.26 -9.41 -4.06
C GLY A 43 3.42 -8.55 -3.55
N TYR A 44 3.91 -7.71 -4.46
CA TYR A 44 4.88 -6.65 -4.20
C TYR A 44 4.22 -5.25 -4.18
N GLU A 45 2.89 -5.18 -4.05
CA GLU A 45 2.15 -3.91 -4.07
C GLU A 45 2.61 -2.95 -2.97
N TYR A 46 2.97 -3.50 -1.81
CA TYR A 46 3.60 -2.76 -0.74
C TYR A 46 4.50 -3.65 0.11
N GLN A 47 5.67 -3.13 0.47
CA GLN A 47 6.59 -3.75 1.43
C GLN A 47 7.16 -2.70 2.39
N PRO A 48 7.27 -3.00 3.69
CA PRO A 48 7.87 -2.08 4.66
C PRO A 48 9.38 -1.95 4.43
N LEU A 49 9.91 -0.75 4.66
CA LEU A 49 11.34 -0.52 4.79
C LEU A 49 11.81 -0.94 6.19
N THR A 50 13.11 -1.18 6.36
CA THR A 50 13.69 -1.44 7.68
C THR A 50 13.68 -0.19 8.57
N GLU A 51 13.81 1.00 7.96
CA GLU A 51 13.76 2.28 8.64
C GLU A 51 12.92 3.28 7.83
N ALA A 52 12.16 4.10 8.56
CA ALA A 52 11.51 5.26 7.99
C ALA A 52 12.51 6.40 7.79
N THR A 53 12.42 7.10 6.67
CA THR A 53 13.34 8.19 6.32
C THR A 53 12.57 9.40 5.79
N LEU A 54 13.01 10.61 6.17
CA LEU A 54 12.48 11.84 5.60
C LEU A 54 13.05 12.08 4.20
N LEU A 55 12.17 12.24 3.22
CA LEU A 55 12.49 12.74 1.88
C LEU A 55 12.02 14.18 1.76
N ASP A 56 12.98 15.09 1.59
CA ASP A 56 12.73 16.50 1.30
C ASP A 56 12.34 16.72 -0.18
N GLY A 57 11.80 17.90 -0.48
CA GLY A 57 11.50 18.31 -1.86
C GLY A 57 10.21 17.71 -2.44
N ILE A 58 9.41 17.05 -1.62
CA ILE A 58 8.09 16.51 -1.97
C ILE A 58 7.04 17.20 -1.11
N GLY A 59 6.01 17.75 -1.74
CA GLY A 59 5.02 18.57 -1.07
C GLY A 59 5.64 19.81 -0.40
N LYS A 60 5.00 20.31 0.66
CA LYS A 60 5.47 21.52 1.38
C LYS A 60 6.48 21.22 2.49
N SER A 61 6.39 20.05 3.11
CA SER A 61 7.12 19.72 4.34
C SER A 61 7.88 18.41 4.26
N GLY A 62 7.98 17.81 3.07
CA GLY A 62 8.60 16.51 2.87
C GLY A 62 7.67 15.35 3.16
N LEU A 63 8.20 14.15 2.94
CA LEU A 63 7.51 12.88 3.10
C LEU A 63 8.33 11.96 3.99
N VAL A 64 7.73 11.40 5.04
CA VAL A 64 8.35 10.31 5.80
C VAL A 64 8.00 8.98 5.13
N VAL A 65 8.95 8.43 4.38
CA VAL A 65 8.76 7.17 3.67
C VAL A 65 8.97 6.00 4.62
N PHE A 66 8.04 5.04 4.60
CA PHE A 66 8.09 3.84 5.44
C PHE A 66 7.99 2.53 4.62
N GLY A 67 7.72 2.61 3.31
CA GLY A 67 7.61 1.43 2.46
C GLY A 67 7.98 1.67 1.01
N SER A 68 8.23 0.58 0.28
CA SER A 68 8.19 0.54 -1.17
C SER A 68 6.81 0.13 -1.66
N SER A 69 6.49 0.51 -2.88
CA SER A 69 5.27 0.08 -3.57
C SER A 69 5.59 -0.17 -5.04
N GLY A 70 5.27 -1.37 -5.52
CA GLY A 70 5.74 -1.85 -6.82
C GLY A 70 7.26 -1.77 -6.97
N LEU A 71 7.72 -1.73 -8.22
CA LEU A 71 9.16 -1.76 -8.55
C LEU A 71 9.91 -0.47 -8.18
N PHE A 72 9.26 0.70 -8.28
CA PHE A 72 9.94 1.99 -8.19
C PHE A 72 9.29 2.97 -7.22
N GLY A 73 8.12 2.62 -6.68
CA GLY A 73 7.35 3.51 -5.83
C GLY A 73 7.85 3.53 -4.38
N ARG A 74 7.39 4.55 -3.66
CA ARG A 74 7.58 4.73 -2.22
C ARG A 74 6.26 5.09 -1.58
N LEU A 75 5.97 4.51 -0.43
CA LEU A 75 4.82 4.86 0.42
C LEU A 75 5.31 5.59 1.66
N GLY A 76 4.61 6.65 2.03
CA GLY A 76 5.01 7.46 3.18
C GLY A 76 3.86 8.28 3.75
N VAL A 77 4.15 8.97 4.86
CA VAL A 77 3.26 9.93 5.48
C VAL A 77 3.69 11.35 5.15
N ASP A 78 2.83 12.11 4.48
CA ASP A 78 3.07 13.53 4.20
C ASP A 78 3.15 14.30 5.53
N VAL A 79 4.25 15.05 5.70
CA VAL A 79 4.56 15.66 6.99
C VAL A 79 3.52 16.73 7.37
N ALA A 80 3.00 17.47 6.40
CA ALA A 80 2.09 18.58 6.66
C ALA A 80 0.66 18.13 6.96
N SER A 81 0.16 17.13 6.21
CA SER A 81 -1.24 16.69 6.25
C SER A 81 -1.46 15.42 7.04
N ARG A 82 -0.39 14.69 7.39
CA ARG A 82 -0.44 13.36 8.04
C ARG A 82 -1.13 12.28 7.19
N ARG A 83 -1.41 12.55 5.92
CA ARG A 83 -1.98 11.58 4.98
C ARG A 83 -0.94 10.58 4.52
N VAL A 84 -1.39 9.36 4.23
CA VAL A 84 -0.57 8.37 3.55
C VAL A 84 -0.62 8.66 2.06
N VAL A 85 0.57 8.73 1.45
CA VAL A 85 0.73 9.04 0.03
C VAL A 85 1.77 8.12 -0.60
N GLN A 86 1.67 7.96 -1.92
CA GLN A 86 2.60 7.19 -2.73
C GLN A 86 3.36 8.14 -3.66
N ILE A 87 4.66 7.96 -3.78
CA ILE A 87 5.44 8.52 -4.88
C ILE A 87 5.57 7.41 -5.92
N PRO A 88 5.11 7.59 -7.16
CA PRO A 88 5.08 6.51 -8.15
C PRO A 88 6.47 6.08 -8.64
N LYS A 89 7.45 6.99 -8.59
CA LYS A 89 8.84 6.71 -8.96
C LYS A 89 9.82 7.61 -8.24
N ILE A 90 11.03 7.11 -8.05
CA ILE A 90 12.15 7.88 -7.51
C ILE A 90 12.36 9.17 -8.33
N GLY A 91 12.45 10.31 -7.65
CA GLY A 91 12.63 11.62 -8.26
C GLY A 91 11.36 12.32 -8.73
N SER A 92 10.17 11.72 -8.52
CA SER A 92 8.90 12.42 -8.73
C SER A 92 8.71 13.52 -7.68
N ALA A 93 8.39 14.73 -8.13
CA ALA A 93 8.03 15.85 -7.25
C ALA A 93 6.58 15.77 -6.76
N THR A 94 5.77 14.87 -7.34
CA THR A 94 4.36 14.66 -7.01
C THR A 94 4.18 13.36 -6.25
N ALA A 95 3.33 13.41 -5.23
CA ALA A 95 2.81 12.26 -4.52
C ALA A 95 1.32 12.12 -4.80
N TRP A 96 0.85 10.88 -4.87
CA TRP A 96 -0.55 10.51 -5.04
C TRP A 96 -1.15 10.12 -3.70
N HIS A 97 -2.39 10.50 -3.47
CA HIS A 97 -3.09 10.18 -2.23
C HIS A 97 -3.32 8.67 -2.14
N VAL A 98 -3.15 8.10 -0.95
CA VAL A 98 -3.40 6.68 -0.67
C VAL A 98 -4.45 6.53 0.42
N ASN A 99 -4.23 7.15 1.58
CA ASN A 99 -5.21 7.16 2.67
C ASN A 99 -5.18 8.47 3.45
N SER A 100 -6.31 8.77 4.08
CA SER A 100 -6.52 9.92 4.96
C SER A 100 -5.54 9.97 6.12
N ASP A 101 -5.15 8.82 6.67
CA ASP A 101 -4.16 8.68 7.73
C ASP A 101 -3.58 7.25 7.80
N LEU A 102 -2.61 7.04 8.68
CA LEU A 102 -1.97 5.74 8.89
C LEU A 102 -2.97 4.68 9.37
N GLY A 103 -3.91 5.02 10.25
CA GLY A 103 -4.93 4.08 10.73
C GLY A 103 -5.88 3.60 9.63
N ALA A 104 -6.29 4.51 8.73
CA ALA A 104 -7.04 4.18 7.53
C ALA A 104 -6.26 3.24 6.60
N PHE A 105 -4.96 3.49 6.42
CA PHE A 105 -4.09 2.59 5.65
C PHE A 105 -4.06 1.18 6.25
N HIS A 106 -3.89 1.05 7.57
CA HIS A 106 -3.96 -0.25 8.26
C HIS A 106 -5.28 -0.98 8.02
N ARG A 107 -6.41 -0.27 8.15
CA ARG A 107 -7.74 -0.86 7.92
C ARG A 107 -7.92 -1.33 6.48
N CYS A 108 -7.49 -0.52 5.51
CA CYS A 108 -7.57 -0.88 4.09
C CYS A 108 -6.71 -2.11 3.77
N VAL A 109 -5.45 -2.14 4.23
CA VAL A 109 -4.58 -3.32 4.04
C VAL A 109 -5.18 -4.58 4.67
N ALA A 110 -5.67 -4.49 5.91
CA ALA A 110 -6.31 -5.62 6.58
C ALA A 110 -7.57 -6.10 5.84
N GLY A 111 -8.42 -5.17 5.39
CA GLY A 111 -9.64 -5.47 4.64
C GLY A 111 -9.36 -6.12 3.29
N THR A 112 -8.39 -5.59 2.54
CA THR A 112 -7.98 -6.15 1.25
C THR A 112 -7.40 -7.56 1.41
N ILE A 113 -6.50 -7.77 2.38
CA ILE A 113 -5.93 -9.10 2.65
C ILE A 113 -7.02 -10.09 3.10
N ALA A 114 -7.98 -9.66 3.91
CA ALA A 114 -9.07 -10.53 4.36
C ALA A 114 -10.01 -10.97 3.21
N ARG A 115 -9.99 -10.28 2.07
CA ARG A 115 -10.75 -10.65 0.87
C ARG A 115 -9.97 -11.58 -0.07
N PHE A 116 -8.67 -11.80 0.20
CA PHE A 116 -7.81 -12.67 -0.59
C PHE A 116 -7.98 -14.15 -0.19
N PRO A 117 -7.97 -15.12 -1.14
CA PRO A 117 -7.92 -14.95 -2.59
C PRO A 117 -9.17 -14.27 -3.14
N PHE A 118 -9.01 -13.47 -4.19
CA PHE A 118 -10.09 -12.65 -4.74
C PHE A 118 -11.13 -13.47 -5.51
N TYR A 119 -10.69 -14.55 -6.14
CA TYR A 119 -11.49 -15.40 -7.02
C TYR A 119 -11.35 -16.87 -6.62
N GLU A 120 -12.38 -17.64 -6.92
CA GLU A 120 -12.31 -19.10 -6.98
C GLU A 120 -11.90 -19.55 -8.39
N GLU A 121 -11.53 -20.83 -8.55
CA GLU A 121 -11.25 -21.41 -9.88
C GLU A 121 -12.47 -21.21 -10.82
N ASP A 122 -12.21 -20.93 -12.09
CA ASP A 122 -13.21 -20.73 -13.15
C ASP A 122 -14.12 -19.48 -13.00
N GLU A 123 -13.74 -18.46 -12.22
CA GLU A 123 -14.52 -17.22 -12.03
C GLU A 123 -14.14 -16.03 -12.95
N GLU A 124 -13.61 -16.29 -14.15
CA GLU A 124 -13.16 -15.24 -15.09
C GLU A 124 -14.23 -14.18 -15.40
N ASP A 125 -15.51 -14.60 -15.49
CA ASP A 125 -16.64 -13.71 -15.79
C ASP A 125 -16.96 -12.73 -14.63
N ARG A 126 -16.37 -12.93 -13.44
CA ARG A 126 -16.69 -12.17 -12.21
C ARG A 126 -15.62 -11.16 -11.81
N PHE A 127 -14.51 -11.06 -12.53
CA PHE A 127 -13.39 -10.20 -12.14
C PHE A 127 -13.80 -8.74 -11.87
N GLN A 128 -14.65 -8.17 -12.74
CA GLN A 128 -15.17 -6.82 -12.53
C GLN A 128 -16.07 -6.71 -11.28
N GLU A 129 -16.92 -7.71 -11.03
CA GLU A 129 -17.81 -7.72 -9.85
C GLU A 129 -16.98 -7.73 -8.55
N VAL A 130 -15.94 -8.56 -8.51
CA VAL A 130 -15.01 -8.67 -7.38
C VAL A 130 -14.24 -7.37 -7.17
N ALA A 131 -13.77 -6.74 -8.24
CA ALA A 131 -13.12 -5.43 -8.16
C ALA A 131 -14.08 -4.35 -7.60
N ASP A 132 -15.34 -4.35 -8.02
CA ASP A 132 -16.36 -3.40 -7.54
C ASP A 132 -16.75 -3.64 -6.07
N GLU A 133 -16.74 -4.89 -5.61
CA GLU A 133 -16.85 -5.21 -4.18
C GLU A 133 -15.66 -4.66 -3.38
N LEU A 134 -14.44 -4.84 -3.89
CA LEU A 134 -13.24 -4.34 -3.24
C LEU A 134 -13.21 -2.81 -3.18
N ARG A 135 -13.60 -2.12 -4.26
CA ARG A 135 -13.77 -0.66 -4.28
C ARG A 135 -14.76 -0.19 -3.21
N ARG A 136 -15.92 -0.84 -3.09
CA ARG A 136 -16.93 -0.52 -2.06
C ARG A 136 -16.40 -0.72 -0.66
N LEU A 137 -15.65 -1.80 -0.42
CA LEU A 137 -14.99 -2.07 0.86
C LEU A 137 -13.99 -0.95 1.20
N LEU A 138 -13.12 -0.60 0.27
CA LEU A 138 -12.09 0.42 0.48
C LEU A 138 -12.70 1.79 0.78
N ILE A 139 -13.73 2.21 0.04
CA ILE A 139 -14.49 3.45 0.31
C ILE A 139 -15.09 3.43 1.73
N ALA A 140 -15.62 2.30 2.18
CA ALA A 140 -16.21 2.18 3.51
C ALA A 140 -15.17 2.30 4.64
N LEU A 141 -13.92 1.85 4.39
CA LEU A 141 -12.82 1.91 5.36
C LEU A 141 -12.12 3.27 5.37
N ASP A 142 -12.05 3.92 4.21
CA ASP A 142 -11.59 5.27 3.98
C ASP A 142 -12.18 5.83 2.67
N ALA A 143 -13.07 6.82 2.81
CA ALA A 143 -13.76 7.43 1.68
C ALA A 143 -12.83 8.13 0.67
N THR A 144 -11.57 8.35 1.04
CA THR A 144 -10.55 8.97 0.19
C THR A 144 -9.63 7.96 -0.51
N ALA A 145 -9.78 6.66 -0.25
CA ALA A 145 -8.84 5.63 -0.69
C ALA A 145 -8.70 5.52 -2.22
N LEU A 146 -9.81 5.71 -2.95
CA LEU A 146 -9.86 5.57 -4.42
C LEU A 146 -9.55 6.91 -5.13
N ALA A 147 -8.49 7.58 -4.69
CA ALA A 147 -8.00 8.75 -5.42
C ALA A 147 -7.39 8.29 -6.77
N ASP A 148 -7.62 9.06 -7.84
CA ASP A 148 -7.14 8.73 -9.18
C ASP A 148 -5.63 8.45 -9.20
N ASN A 149 -5.25 7.33 -9.83
CA ASN A 149 -3.88 6.79 -9.90
C ASN A 149 -3.28 6.41 -8.54
N GLY A 150 -4.08 6.33 -7.48
CA GLY A 150 -3.62 5.85 -6.18
C GLY A 150 -3.34 4.35 -6.17
N LEU A 151 -2.62 3.90 -5.14
CA LEU A 151 -2.35 2.48 -4.86
C LEU A 151 -3.61 1.61 -4.98
N TRP A 152 -4.71 2.04 -4.35
CA TRP A 152 -5.92 1.24 -4.24
C TRP A 152 -6.71 1.14 -5.54
N GLU A 153 -6.78 2.22 -6.31
CA GLU A 153 -7.45 2.20 -7.62
C GLU A 153 -6.70 1.26 -8.58
N THR A 154 -5.38 1.37 -8.60
CA THR A 154 -4.51 0.50 -9.43
C THR A 154 -4.69 -0.98 -9.05
N LEU A 155 -4.67 -1.29 -7.75
CA LEU A 155 -4.92 -2.66 -7.28
C LEU A 155 -6.32 -3.16 -7.69
N CYS A 156 -7.35 -2.32 -7.65
CA CYS A 156 -8.69 -2.71 -8.10
C CYS A 156 -8.75 -2.92 -9.63
N ASP A 157 -7.97 -2.18 -10.40
CA ASP A 157 -7.83 -2.40 -11.84
C ASP A 157 -7.13 -3.73 -12.14
N ASP A 158 -6.05 -4.06 -11.43
CA ASP A 158 -5.37 -5.35 -11.55
C ASP A 158 -6.32 -6.51 -11.16
N VAL A 159 -7.17 -6.30 -10.14
CA VAL A 159 -8.24 -7.24 -9.79
C VAL A 159 -9.31 -7.33 -10.89
N ALA A 160 -9.65 -6.24 -11.57
CA ALA A 160 -10.59 -6.31 -12.69
C ALA A 160 -9.98 -7.02 -13.92
N MET A 161 -8.65 -7.01 -14.06
CA MET A 161 -7.91 -7.69 -15.13
C MET A 161 -7.64 -9.17 -14.85
N GLY A 162 -7.84 -9.64 -13.62
CA GLY A 162 -7.63 -11.04 -13.24
C GLY A 162 -6.18 -11.37 -12.84
N ASP A 163 -5.35 -10.36 -12.58
CA ASP A 163 -3.91 -10.55 -12.32
C ASP A 163 -3.62 -11.41 -11.07
N TYR A 164 -4.63 -11.61 -10.21
CA TYR A 164 -4.54 -12.42 -8.99
C TYR A 164 -5.25 -13.77 -9.07
N ALA A 165 -5.72 -14.20 -10.26
CA ALA A 165 -6.50 -15.44 -10.42
C ALA A 165 -5.67 -16.73 -10.26
N ASN A 166 -4.37 -16.71 -10.59
CA ASN A 166 -3.52 -17.91 -10.63
C ASN A 166 -2.44 -17.92 -9.53
N TRP A 167 -2.75 -17.38 -8.36
CA TRP A 167 -1.78 -17.19 -7.27
C TRP A 167 -1.13 -18.49 -6.74
N GLU A 168 -1.75 -19.65 -6.93
CA GLU A 168 -1.20 -20.95 -6.50
C GLU A 168 -0.34 -21.66 -7.57
N GLU A 169 -0.23 -21.11 -8.79
CA GLU A 169 0.48 -21.76 -9.91
C GLU A 169 1.96 -21.31 -10.12
N GLU A 170 2.54 -20.48 -9.25
CA GLU A 170 3.97 -20.08 -9.31
C GLU A 170 4.88 -20.75 -8.26
#